data_AF-A0A8T5XT15-F1
#
_entry.id   AF-A0A8T5XT15-F1
#
_cell.length_a   1.000
_cell.length_b   1.000
_cell.length_c   1.000
_cell.angle_alpha   90.00
_cell.angle_beta   90.00
_cell.angle_gamma   90.00
#
_symmetry.space_group_name_H-M   'P 1'
#
loop_
_entity.id
_entity.type
_entity.pdbx_description
1 polymer ?
#
loop_
_entity_poly.entity_id
_entity_poly.type
_entity_poly.pdbx_seq_one_letter_code
_entity_poly.pdbx_strand_id
1 'polypeptide(L)'
;MDKNYYLLSSFDDTEDWECDFKFIEDKDYEGLIKYRKKCLKRYPNDSDTKWRLGEALVLNQEYEKALDYFKTIYKEEYDNINIQYSILDCIYALGKEDDDFEWIEKPEIVTKKEAVEKCYEYLKNKRKRHSIDELYISLMIDGYLPFKEKELEDLLKEDKRFTIEEGKPIYEETVKVVKNNAS
;
A
#
# COMPACT_ATOMS: atom_id res chain seq x y z
N MET A 1 -24.91 -30.39 -6.72
CA MET A 1 -25.13 -29.07 -6.10
C MET A 1 -23.80 -28.59 -5.56
N ASP A 2 -23.38 -27.40 -5.98
CA ASP A 2 -22.03 -26.87 -5.74
C ASP A 2 -21.87 -26.39 -4.30
N LYS A 3 -20.81 -26.79 -3.59
CA LYS A 3 -20.55 -26.35 -2.21
C LYS A 3 -20.40 -24.82 -2.11
N ASN A 4 -19.97 -24.18 -3.18
CA ASN A 4 -19.87 -22.72 -3.30
C ASN A 4 -21.23 -22.01 -3.22
N TYR A 5 -22.33 -22.67 -3.61
CA TYR A 5 -23.66 -22.08 -3.57
C TYR A 5 -24.18 -21.90 -2.14
N TYR A 6 -23.89 -22.85 -1.24
CA TYR A 6 -24.30 -22.77 0.17
C TYR A 6 -23.50 -21.72 0.96
N LEU A 7 -22.20 -21.59 0.68
CA LEU A 7 -21.39 -20.49 1.23
C LEU A 7 -21.94 -19.13 0.77
N LEU A 8 -22.23 -18.97 -0.51
CA LEU A 8 -22.71 -17.71 -1.07
C LEU A 8 -24.12 -17.29 -0.61
N SER A 9 -24.92 -18.23 -0.11
CA SER A 9 -26.27 -17.99 0.43
C SER A 9 -26.26 -17.59 1.90
N SER A 10 -25.21 -17.90 2.66
CA SER A 10 -25.12 -17.57 4.09
C SER A 10 -24.55 -16.17 4.35
N PHE A 11 -24.11 -15.46 3.31
CA PHE A 11 -23.47 -14.15 3.42
C PHE A 11 -24.44 -12.96 3.31
N ASP A 12 -25.74 -13.21 3.10
CA ASP A 12 -26.75 -12.12 3.11
C ASP A 12 -27.02 -11.58 4.53
N ASP A 13 -26.63 -12.31 5.57
CA ASP A 13 -26.84 -11.98 6.99
C ASP A 13 -25.54 -11.63 7.75
N THR A 14 -24.38 -11.62 7.09
CA THR A 14 -23.06 -11.30 7.68
C THR A 14 -22.58 -9.92 7.25
N GLU A 15 -21.90 -9.20 8.12
CA GLU A 15 -21.37 -7.87 7.78
C GLU A 15 -20.30 -8.00 6.67
N ASP A 16 -20.27 -7.05 5.72
CA ASP A 16 -19.45 -7.13 4.49
C ASP A 16 -17.94 -7.37 4.75
N TRP A 17 -17.43 -6.97 5.92
CA TRP A 17 -16.04 -7.16 6.32
C TRP A 17 -15.74 -8.59 6.77
N GLU A 18 -16.70 -9.32 7.34
CA GLU A 18 -16.55 -10.72 7.75
C GLU A 18 -16.38 -11.64 6.53
N CYS A 19 -17.12 -11.32 5.45
CA CYS A 19 -17.02 -12.02 4.17
C CYS A 19 -15.65 -11.84 3.52
N ASP A 20 -15.20 -10.59 3.38
CA ASP A 20 -13.89 -10.27 2.79
C ASP A 20 -12.75 -10.92 3.59
N PHE A 21 -12.80 -10.83 4.92
CA PHE A 21 -11.80 -11.42 5.80
C PHE A 21 -11.64 -12.92 5.52
N LYS A 22 -12.75 -13.66 5.41
CA LYS A 22 -12.72 -15.09 5.15
C LYS A 22 -12.02 -15.43 3.83
N PHE A 23 -12.38 -14.76 2.74
CA PHE A 23 -11.76 -15.03 1.45
C PHE A 23 -10.26 -14.70 1.47
N ILE A 24 -9.87 -13.61 2.15
CA ILE A 24 -8.47 -13.20 2.27
C ILE A 24 -7.66 -14.19 3.11
N GLU A 25 -8.20 -14.64 4.25
CA GLU A 25 -7.58 -15.65 5.13
C GLU A 25 -7.38 -16.98 4.39
N ASP A 26 -8.41 -17.44 3.68
CA ASP A 26 -8.38 -18.66 2.86
C ASP A 26 -7.54 -18.49 1.57
N LYS A 27 -7.09 -17.26 1.26
CA LYS A 27 -6.44 -16.86 -0.01
C LYS A 27 -7.26 -17.21 -1.25
N ASP A 28 -8.58 -17.29 -1.11
CA ASP A 28 -9.51 -17.51 -2.23
C ASP A 28 -9.85 -16.18 -2.90
N TYR A 29 -8.87 -15.63 -3.62
CA TYR A 29 -9.01 -14.34 -4.28
C TYR A 29 -9.99 -14.41 -5.48
N GLU A 30 -10.12 -15.57 -6.11
CA GLU A 30 -11.13 -15.79 -7.15
C GLU A 30 -12.56 -15.74 -6.58
N GLY A 31 -12.75 -16.31 -5.39
CA GLY A 31 -13.97 -16.18 -4.58
C GLY A 31 -14.23 -14.74 -4.17
N LEU A 32 -13.20 -14.02 -3.69
CA LEU A 32 -13.27 -12.61 -3.34
C LEU A 32 -13.72 -11.74 -4.52
N ILE A 33 -13.16 -11.95 -5.70
CA ILE A 33 -13.57 -11.24 -6.93
C ILE A 33 -15.04 -11.50 -7.24
N LYS A 34 -15.51 -12.76 -7.14
CA LYS A 34 -16.91 -13.11 -7.38
C LYS A 34 -17.83 -12.45 -6.36
N TYR A 35 -17.44 -12.42 -5.09
CA TYR A 35 -18.17 -11.77 -4.01
C TYR A 35 -18.27 -10.26 -4.24
N ARG A 36 -17.14 -9.56 -4.41
CA ARG A 36 -17.11 -8.11 -4.62
C ARG A 36 -17.81 -7.67 -5.91
N LYS A 37 -17.83 -8.51 -6.96
CA LYS A 37 -18.70 -8.28 -8.14
C LYS A 37 -20.19 -8.28 -7.81
N LYS A 38 -20.64 -9.06 -6.82
CA LYS A 38 -22.04 -9.01 -6.35
C LYS A 38 -22.30 -7.74 -5.53
N CYS A 39 -21.37 -7.36 -4.65
CA CYS A 39 -21.44 -6.11 -3.91
C CYS A 39 -21.57 -4.92 -4.87
N LEU A 40 -20.73 -4.87 -5.92
CA LEU A 40 -20.79 -3.82 -6.94
C LEU A 40 -22.13 -3.76 -7.68
N LYS A 41 -22.79 -4.90 -7.91
CA LYS A 41 -24.15 -4.90 -8.50
C LYS A 41 -25.19 -4.28 -7.57
N ARG A 42 -25.00 -4.40 -6.26
CA ARG A 42 -25.88 -3.82 -5.24
C ARG A 42 -25.59 -2.34 -5.02
N TYR A 43 -24.33 -1.95 -5.11
CA TYR A 43 -23.83 -0.59 -4.87
C TYR A 43 -22.95 -0.09 -6.04
N PRO A 44 -23.53 0.10 -7.25
CA PRO A 44 -22.74 0.37 -8.46
C PRO A 44 -22.03 1.73 -8.47
N ASN A 45 -22.50 2.69 -7.67
CA ASN A 45 -21.96 4.04 -7.58
C ASN A 45 -21.14 4.26 -6.31
N ASP A 46 -20.95 3.22 -5.50
CA ASP A 46 -20.16 3.31 -4.27
C ASP A 46 -18.67 3.17 -4.58
N SER A 47 -17.91 4.21 -4.25
CA SER A 47 -16.47 4.31 -4.54
C SER A 47 -15.67 3.19 -3.86
N ASP A 48 -15.97 2.90 -2.60
CA ASP A 48 -15.30 1.83 -1.84
C ASP A 48 -15.56 0.46 -2.49
N THR A 49 -16.80 0.18 -2.88
CA THR A 49 -17.16 -1.08 -3.55
C THR A 49 -16.46 -1.23 -4.90
N LYS A 50 -16.33 -0.14 -5.68
CA LYS A 50 -15.53 -0.14 -6.92
C LYS A 50 -14.07 -0.43 -6.60
N TRP A 51 -13.45 0.35 -5.71
CA TRP A 51 -12.05 0.19 -5.33
C TRP A 51 -11.74 -1.22 -4.83
N ARG A 52 -12.57 -1.77 -3.94
CA ARG A 52 -12.45 -3.13 -3.41
C ARG A 52 -12.45 -4.19 -4.53
N LEU A 53 -13.27 -4.05 -5.57
CA LEU A 53 -13.21 -5.00 -6.69
C LEU A 53 -11.84 -4.96 -7.39
N GLY A 54 -11.30 -3.76 -7.61
CA GLY A 54 -9.96 -3.59 -8.16
C GLY A 54 -8.89 -4.23 -7.27
N GLU A 55 -8.95 -4.00 -5.96
CA GLU A 55 -8.03 -4.61 -4.99
C GLU A 55 -8.07 -6.14 -4.96
N ALA A 56 -9.24 -6.73 -5.21
CA ALA A 56 -9.32 -8.19 -5.32
C ALA A 56 -8.59 -8.72 -6.55
N LEU A 57 -8.57 -7.95 -7.66
CA LEU A 57 -7.75 -8.28 -8.83
C LEU A 57 -6.26 -8.14 -8.52
N VAL A 58 -5.86 -7.11 -7.77
CA VAL A 58 -4.47 -6.92 -7.31
C VAL A 58 -4.01 -8.08 -6.43
N LEU A 59 -4.83 -8.47 -5.44
CA LEU A 59 -4.55 -9.62 -4.57
C LEU A 59 -4.45 -10.93 -5.35
N ASN A 60 -5.26 -11.09 -6.41
CA ASN A 60 -5.17 -12.23 -7.31
C ASN A 60 -4.03 -12.12 -8.35
N GLN A 61 -3.15 -11.11 -8.23
CA GLN A 61 -2.03 -10.84 -9.13
C GLN A 61 -2.46 -10.61 -10.60
N GLU A 62 -3.72 -10.23 -10.83
CA GLU A 62 -4.26 -9.90 -12.15
C GLU A 62 -4.00 -8.42 -12.49
N TYR A 63 -2.73 -7.99 -12.40
CA TYR A 63 -2.33 -6.58 -12.42
C TYR A 63 -2.74 -5.82 -13.68
N GLU A 64 -2.68 -6.43 -14.87
CA GLU A 64 -3.15 -5.78 -16.10
C GLU A 64 -4.66 -5.52 -16.07
N LYS A 65 -5.44 -6.50 -15.58
CA LYS A 65 -6.90 -6.35 -15.47
C LYS A 65 -7.28 -5.36 -14.37
N ALA A 66 -6.55 -5.38 -13.25
CA ALA A 66 -6.71 -4.40 -12.18
C ALA A 66 -6.43 -2.99 -12.71
N LEU A 67 -5.33 -2.79 -13.43
CA LEU A 67 -4.97 -1.51 -14.03
C LEU A 67 -6.03 -1.02 -15.03
N ASP A 68 -6.47 -1.89 -15.94
CA ASP A 68 -7.53 -1.54 -16.90
C ASP A 68 -8.84 -1.18 -16.19
N TYR A 69 -9.20 -1.91 -15.14
CA TYR A 69 -10.37 -1.62 -14.32
C TYR A 69 -10.22 -0.28 -13.59
N PHE A 70 -9.09 -0.04 -12.92
CA PHE A 70 -8.83 1.21 -12.22
C PHE A 70 -8.81 2.42 -13.14
N LYS A 71 -8.29 2.29 -14.37
CA LYS A 71 -8.37 3.34 -15.41
C LYS A 71 -9.80 3.77 -15.74
N THR A 72 -10.77 2.86 -15.64
CA THR A 72 -12.17 3.21 -15.90
C THR A 72 -12.75 4.07 -14.79
N ILE A 73 -12.48 3.72 -13.53
CA ILE A 73 -13.03 4.45 -12.37
C ILE A 73 -12.27 5.73 -12.08
N TYR A 74 -10.96 5.77 -12.36
CA TYR A 74 -10.10 6.95 -12.19
C TYR A 74 -10.59 8.15 -13.00
N LYS A 75 -11.20 7.94 -14.18
CA LYS A 75 -11.75 9.05 -14.99
C LYS A 75 -12.87 9.80 -14.28
N GLU A 76 -13.59 9.14 -13.39
CA GLU A 76 -14.71 9.71 -12.63
C GLU A 76 -14.29 10.16 -11.23
N GLU A 77 -13.30 9.48 -10.64
CA GLU A 77 -12.87 9.62 -9.24
C GLU A 77 -11.35 9.86 -9.18
N TYR A 78 -10.87 10.82 -9.99
CA TYR A 78 -9.44 11.03 -10.22
C TYR A 78 -8.69 11.54 -8.98
N ASP A 79 -9.41 12.10 -8.00
CA ASP A 79 -8.89 12.63 -6.73
C ASP A 79 -8.92 11.58 -5.60
N ASN A 80 -9.43 10.37 -5.86
CA ASN A 80 -9.44 9.30 -4.88
C ASN A 80 -8.04 8.66 -4.75
N ILE A 81 -7.38 8.97 -3.63
CA ILE A 81 -6.01 8.51 -3.33
C ILE A 81 -5.86 6.99 -3.30
N ASN A 82 -6.89 6.25 -2.85
CA ASN A 82 -6.82 4.78 -2.81
C ASN A 82 -6.77 4.22 -4.23
N ILE A 83 -7.57 4.78 -5.15
CA ILE A 83 -7.56 4.39 -6.57
C ILE A 83 -6.20 4.74 -7.19
N GLN A 84 -5.68 5.94 -6.93
CA GLN A 84 -4.36 6.36 -7.42
C GLN A 84 -3.24 5.42 -6.96
N TYR A 85 -3.22 5.07 -5.66
CA TYR A 85 -2.19 4.17 -5.11
C TYR A 85 -2.33 2.75 -5.64
N SER A 86 -3.55 2.26 -5.83
CA SER A 86 -3.78 0.93 -6.41
C SER A 86 -3.34 0.86 -7.89
N ILE A 87 -3.47 1.97 -8.63
CA ILE A 87 -2.90 2.11 -9.98
C ILE A 87 -1.38 2.01 -9.94
N LEU A 88 -0.73 2.72 -9.01
CA LEU A 88 0.73 2.65 -8.83
C LEU A 88 1.19 1.23 -8.46
N ASP A 89 0.49 0.56 -7.55
CA ASP A 89 0.76 -0.84 -7.21
C ASP A 89 0.72 -1.74 -8.45
N CYS A 90 -0.29 -1.57 -9.32
CA CYS A 90 -0.36 -2.31 -10.57
C CYS A 90 0.79 -1.98 -11.52
N ILE A 91 1.11 -0.69 -11.70
CA ILE A 91 2.19 -0.23 -12.58
C ILE A 91 3.53 -0.83 -12.16
N TYR A 92 3.87 -0.72 -10.88
CA TYR A 92 5.15 -1.22 -10.37
C TYR A 92 5.21 -2.75 -10.34
N ALA A 93 4.11 -3.44 -10.04
CA ALA A 93 4.04 -4.90 -10.14
C ALA A 93 4.26 -5.40 -11.58
N LEU A 94 3.87 -4.60 -12.58
CA LEU A 94 4.12 -4.87 -14.00
C LEU A 94 5.52 -4.47 -14.47
N GLY A 95 6.36 -3.92 -13.58
CA GLY A 95 7.70 -3.42 -13.92
C GLY A 95 7.67 -2.22 -14.88
N LYS A 96 6.60 -1.42 -14.83
CA LYS A 96 6.44 -0.21 -15.63
C LYS A 96 6.78 1.02 -14.81
N GLU A 97 7.09 2.11 -15.50
CA GLU A 97 7.23 3.43 -14.91
C GLU A 97 5.86 4.11 -14.81
N ASP A 98 5.65 4.95 -13.79
CA ASP A 98 4.39 5.65 -13.53
C ASP A 98 4.16 6.87 -14.44
N ASP A 99 5.22 7.37 -15.08
CA ASP A 99 5.16 8.49 -16.04
C ASP A 99 4.37 8.15 -17.32
N ASP A 100 4.21 6.86 -17.65
CA ASP A 100 3.45 6.41 -18.82
C ASP A 100 1.93 6.38 -18.56
N PHE A 101 1.49 6.65 -17.33
CA PHE A 101 0.08 6.73 -16.99
C PHE A 101 -0.46 8.16 -17.20
N GLU A 102 -1.62 8.28 -17.86
CA GLU A 102 -2.28 9.56 -18.13
C GLU A 102 -2.98 10.10 -16.87
N TRP A 103 -2.20 10.59 -15.90
CA TRP A 103 -2.71 11.22 -14.69
C TRP A 103 -3.45 12.52 -15.01
N ILE A 104 -4.70 12.65 -14.53
CA ILE A 104 -5.39 13.95 -14.43
C ILE A 104 -4.75 14.77 -13.30
N GLU A 105 -4.53 14.09 -12.17
CA GLU A 105 -3.79 14.57 -11.02
C GLU A 105 -2.84 13.45 -10.59
N LYS A 106 -1.53 13.71 -10.67
CA LYS A 106 -0.49 12.73 -10.33
C LYS A 106 -0.36 12.69 -8.80
N PRO A 107 -0.47 11.51 -8.16
CA PRO A 107 -0.23 11.39 -6.72
C PRO A 107 1.22 11.78 -6.38
N GLU A 108 1.42 12.29 -5.17
CA GLU A 108 2.76 12.48 -4.62
C GLU A 108 3.43 11.11 -4.41
N ILE A 109 4.65 10.97 -4.93
CA ILE A 109 5.45 9.75 -4.82
C ILE A 109 6.74 10.14 -4.10
N VAL A 110 6.98 9.53 -2.94
CA VAL A 110 8.21 9.76 -2.19
C VAL A 110 9.26 8.80 -2.72
N THR A 111 10.26 9.32 -3.41
CA THR A 111 11.37 8.50 -3.91
C THR A 111 12.26 7.99 -2.79
N LYS A 112 13.04 6.93 -3.04
CA LYS A 112 14.05 6.41 -2.09
C LYS A 112 15.01 7.50 -1.60
N LYS A 113 15.42 8.40 -2.50
CA LYS A 113 16.32 9.51 -2.17
C LYS A 113 15.65 10.54 -1.25
N GLU A 114 14.41 10.91 -1.54
CA GLU A 114 13.64 11.85 -0.73
C GLU A 114 13.32 11.28 0.64
N ALA A 115 13.01 9.98 0.72
CA ALA A 115 12.79 9.27 1.97
C ALA A 115 13.99 9.40 2.92
N VAL A 116 15.19 9.09 2.43
CA VAL A 116 16.43 9.22 3.22
C VAL A 116 16.65 10.66 3.69
N GLU A 117 16.37 11.65 2.84
CA GLU A 117 16.53 13.07 3.22
C GLU A 117 15.49 13.50 4.25
N LYS A 118 14.22 13.10 4.10
CA LYS A 118 13.16 13.36 5.08
C LYS A 118 13.48 12.73 6.43
N CYS A 119 13.99 11.49 6.44
CA CYS A 119 14.47 10.84 7.67
C CYS A 119 15.61 11.63 8.32
N TYR A 120 16.58 12.10 7.54
CA TYR A 120 17.67 12.94 8.06
C TYR A 120 17.15 14.23 8.70
N GLU A 121 16.29 14.96 7.98
CA GLU A 121 15.71 16.23 8.42
C GLU A 121 14.86 16.08 9.68
N TYR A 122 14.09 14.98 9.78
CA TYR A 122 13.32 14.66 10.97
C TYR A 122 14.22 14.36 12.19
N LEU A 123 15.31 13.61 11.97
CA LEU A 123 16.17 13.10 13.04
C LEU A 123 17.30 14.05 13.47
N LYS A 124 17.78 14.96 12.63
CA LYS A 124 19.02 15.75 12.87
C LYS A 124 19.01 16.54 14.19
N ASN A 125 17.84 16.97 14.63
CA ASN A 125 17.66 17.72 15.88
C ASN A 125 17.19 16.85 17.06
N LYS A 126 16.94 15.56 16.83
CA LYS A 126 16.42 14.63 17.83
C LYS A 126 17.58 13.99 18.59
N ARG A 127 17.37 13.82 19.90
CA ARG A 127 18.33 13.11 20.77
C ARG A 127 18.02 11.62 20.90
N LYS A 128 16.75 11.25 20.80
CA LYS A 128 16.28 9.86 20.90
C LYS A 128 16.43 9.15 19.56
N ARG A 129 16.64 7.83 19.61
CA ARG A 129 16.49 6.95 18.45
C ARG A 129 15.01 6.75 18.15
N HIS A 130 14.67 6.47 16.90
CA HIS A 130 13.31 6.19 16.43
C HIS A 130 13.33 4.84 15.71
N SER A 131 12.22 4.12 15.70
CA SER A 131 12.14 2.86 14.93
C SER A 131 12.05 3.15 13.43
N ILE A 132 12.42 2.15 12.62
CA ILE A 132 12.27 2.25 11.16
C ILE A 132 10.78 2.31 10.79
N ASP A 133 9.93 1.54 11.46
CA ASP A 133 8.46 1.57 11.31
C ASP A 133 7.90 2.99 11.52
N GLU A 134 8.28 3.68 12.60
CA GLU A 134 7.81 5.07 12.85
C GLU A 134 8.16 6.00 11.69
N LEU A 135 9.38 5.89 11.16
CA LEU A 135 9.81 6.70 10.03
C LEU A 135 9.07 6.32 8.76
N TYR A 136 8.88 5.03 8.51
CA TYR A 136 8.17 4.53 7.34
C TYR A 136 6.72 5.01 7.34
N ILE A 137 6.01 4.87 8.46
CA ILE A 137 4.64 5.39 8.64
C ILE A 137 4.61 6.90 8.43
N SER A 138 5.59 7.65 8.95
CA SER A 138 5.65 9.09 8.72
C SER A 138 5.79 9.45 7.24
N LEU A 139 6.52 8.66 6.45
CA LEU A 139 6.68 8.89 5.02
C LEU A 139 5.40 8.57 4.23
N MET A 140 4.56 7.64 4.71
CA MET A 140 3.27 7.33 4.07
C MET A 140 2.28 8.50 4.12
N ILE A 141 2.47 9.44 5.05
CA ILE A 141 1.69 10.69 5.12
C ILE A 141 2.10 11.65 4.00
N ASP A 142 3.36 11.58 3.55
CA ASP A 142 3.90 12.47 2.53
C ASP A 142 3.57 12.04 1.09
N GLY A 143 3.26 10.76 0.86
CA GLY A 143 2.92 10.24 -0.46
C GLY A 143 3.05 8.72 -0.58
N TYR A 144 2.91 8.21 -1.80
CA TYR A 144 3.09 6.80 -2.12
C TYR A 144 4.56 6.39 -1.98
N LEU A 145 4.79 5.20 -1.42
CA LEU A 145 6.13 4.62 -1.25
C LEU A 145 6.32 3.46 -2.24
N PRO A 146 7.14 3.61 -3.30
CA PRO A 146 7.44 2.55 -4.27
C PRO A 146 8.47 1.54 -3.75
N PHE A 147 8.62 1.44 -2.43
CA PHE A 147 9.57 0.58 -1.74
C PHE A 147 8.98 0.16 -0.40
N LYS A 148 9.42 -0.99 0.12
CA LYS A 148 8.96 -1.49 1.41
C LYS A 148 9.83 -1.00 2.56
N GLU A 149 9.33 -1.13 3.79
CA GLU A 149 10.05 -0.75 5.02
C GLU A 149 11.47 -1.32 5.08
N LYS A 150 11.63 -2.59 4.67
CA LYS A 150 12.95 -3.23 4.63
C LYS A 150 13.94 -2.53 3.69
N GLU A 151 13.47 -2.02 2.56
CA GLU A 151 14.33 -1.25 1.66
C GLU A 151 14.70 0.11 2.25
N LEU A 152 13.81 0.75 3.02
CA LEU A 152 14.13 1.97 3.78
C LEU A 152 15.23 1.68 4.81
N GLU A 153 15.11 0.59 5.55
CA GLU A 153 16.14 0.13 6.50
C GLU A 153 17.50 -0.01 5.82
N ASP A 154 17.56 -0.71 4.68
CA ASP A 154 18.79 -0.93 3.92
C ASP A 154 19.39 0.40 3.43
N LEU A 155 18.56 1.31 2.91
CA LEU A 155 18.99 2.66 2.50
C LEU A 155 19.60 3.45 3.65
N LEU A 156 19.00 3.39 4.85
CA LEU A 156 19.50 4.08 6.03
C LEU A 156 20.77 3.43 6.59
N LYS A 157 20.94 2.10 6.44
CA LYS A 157 22.18 1.38 6.78
C LYS A 157 23.35 1.79 5.88
N GLU A 158 23.08 2.05 4.60
CA GLU A 158 24.09 2.46 3.62
C GLU A 158 24.51 3.93 3.74
N ASP A 159 23.62 4.81 4.22
CA ASP A 159 23.90 6.23 4.39
C ASP A 159 24.68 6.54 5.68
N LYS A 160 25.90 7.05 5.50
CA LYS A 160 26.88 7.37 6.57
C LYS A 160 26.39 8.40 7.58
N ARG A 161 25.30 9.14 7.31
CA ARG A 161 24.70 10.09 8.25
C ARG A 161 23.96 9.39 9.37
N PHE A 162 23.65 8.10 9.25
CA PHE A 162 22.86 7.36 10.23
C PHE A 162 23.68 6.31 10.98
N THR A 163 23.18 5.95 12.17
CA THR A 163 23.65 4.79 12.93
C THR A 163 22.45 3.93 13.30
N ILE A 164 22.47 2.69 12.84
CA ILE A 164 21.45 1.68 13.14
C ILE A 164 21.97 0.76 14.24
N GLU A 165 21.13 0.46 15.22
CA GLU A 165 21.39 -0.58 16.21
C GLU A 165 20.28 -1.62 16.14
N GLU A 166 20.67 -2.89 16.08
CA GLU A 166 19.74 -4.01 16.24
C GLU A 166 19.06 -3.90 17.60
N GLY A 167 17.73 -3.89 17.60
CA GLY A 167 16.98 -3.92 18.84
C GLY A 167 17.21 -5.24 19.58
N LYS A 168 17.24 -5.17 20.92
CA LYS A 168 17.08 -6.38 21.76
C LYS A 168 15.77 -7.08 21.38
N PRO A 169 15.61 -8.41 21.62
CA PRO A 169 14.67 -9.31 20.90
C PRO A 169 13.16 -8.99 20.96
N ILE A 170 12.75 -7.84 21.49
CA ILE A 170 11.36 -7.35 21.60
C ILE A 170 11.21 -5.95 20.92
N TYR A 171 12.29 -5.30 20.51
CA TYR A 171 12.25 -3.95 19.92
C TYR A 171 12.76 -3.96 18.49
N GLU A 172 12.04 -3.27 17.62
CA GLU A 172 12.40 -2.95 16.23
C GLU A 172 13.79 -2.32 16.15
N GLU A 173 14.45 -2.43 14.98
CA GLU A 173 15.70 -1.72 14.73
C GLU A 173 15.51 -0.21 14.93
N THR A 174 16.50 0.45 15.53
CA THR A 174 16.39 1.89 15.83
C THR A 174 17.51 2.71 15.21
N VAL A 175 17.13 3.88 14.69
CA VAL A 175 18.00 4.78 13.94
C VAL A 175 18.16 6.14 14.63
N LYS A 176 19.35 6.73 14.48
CA LYS A 176 19.64 8.15 14.79
C LYS A 176 20.68 8.71 13.83
N VAL A 177 20.74 10.04 13.73
CA VAL A 177 21.80 10.74 13.00
C VAL A 177 23.13 10.72 13.78
N VAL A 178 24.23 10.48 13.07
CA VAL A 178 25.60 10.61 13.56
C VAL A 178 25.87 12.07 13.90
N LYS A 179 26.21 12.34 15.16
CA LYS A 179 26.69 13.66 15.55
C LYS A 179 28.18 13.74 15.23
N ASN A 180 28.55 14.58 14.28
CA ASN A 180 29.92 15.03 14.18
C ASN A 180 30.21 15.87 15.42
N ASN A 181 30.93 15.30 16.39
CA ASN A 181 31.54 16.09 17.43
C ASN A 181 32.58 16.97 16.72
N ALA A 182 32.25 18.24 16.49
CA ALA A 182 33.25 19.24 16.18
C ALA A 182 34.21 19.28 17.38
N SER A 183 35.38 18.68 17.19
CA SER A 183 36.54 18.79 18.08
C SER A 183 37.14 20.19 18.01
#